data_AF-A0A9P7FM21-F1
#
_entry.id   AF-A0A9P7FM21-F1
#
_cell.length_a   1.000
_cell.length_b   1.000
_cell.length_c   1.000
_cell.angle_alpha   90.00
_cell.angle_beta   90.00
_cell.angle_gamma   90.00
#
_symmetry.space_group_name_H-M   'P 1'
#
loop_
_entity.id
_entity.type
_entity.pdbx_description
1 polymer ?
#
loop_
_entity_poly.entity_id
_entity_poly.type
_entity_poly.pdbx_seq_one_letter_code
_entity_poly.pdbx_strand_id
1 'polypeptide(L)'
;MEPGYTMEDIAPIAVLMDELRSEDVQLRLNAIHSIPTIALALGPDRARDELVPFLQDSVDDEDEVLLALAKELGRNFEEYIGGKQFAHVLLGPLENLSAVEETLVRDKAAESIAKIAEVLSTPQIEEFYIPLLKRLSQGEWFTSRTSSAALYPPVYNKVSWSIQEDLRKGFAALGADDTPMVRRAAAKWLGPFVKNLSKQHVLSDGLPIYRRLQSDDQDSVRLLTVEDLIVIAKQLTPPEVKEQLLKQIRHSIADKSWRVRYMAATHFNELAEAVGTELVREELIGQYVQLLKDNEAEVRTAAAGQIPGFSKLLEKEVILARIVPCVRDLSHDASQHVRAALANHISGLAPLLGRDATIEHLLPLFLHLLKDEFPDVRLNVISKLETVNGVIDIELLSDSLLPAIIELAEDKSWRVRQAIIEYIPLLATQLGKPFFDEQLGNLCMSWLGDTVFSIRESATINLKKLTEVFGVDWAKVQIVPKVMGMGQHPNYLYRMTTVQAITTIAPSLNLAIVQAEIIGPLLQLAEDPIPNIRFNVAKSLEVLATTYGNTTEGREFVRKSIVPVLEQQKTDSDADVRYFAARALQKASADMLG
;
A
#
# COMPACT_ATOMS: atom_id res chain seq x y z
N MET A 1 -16.57 -49.66 48.48
CA MET A 1 -17.23 -48.34 48.50
C MET A 1 -16.38 -47.43 49.35
N GLU A 2 -15.48 -46.71 48.71
CA GLU A 2 -14.89 -45.46 49.17
C GLU A 2 -14.92 -44.51 47.95
N PRO A 3 -15.11 -43.20 48.18
CA PRO A 3 -15.92 -42.37 47.30
C PRO A 3 -15.09 -41.40 46.46
N GLY A 4 -15.59 -41.13 45.24
CA GLY A 4 -15.44 -39.83 44.58
C GLY A 4 -14.07 -39.52 43.96
N TYR A 5 -13.83 -40.02 42.76
CA TYR A 5 -13.08 -39.23 41.78
C TYR A 5 -14.09 -38.32 41.09
N THR A 6 -14.14 -37.06 41.50
CA THR A 6 -14.76 -35.99 40.73
C THR A 6 -13.87 -35.68 39.53
N MET A 7 -14.44 -35.63 38.34
CA MET A 7 -13.76 -35.33 37.06
C MET A 7 -13.23 -33.89 36.96
N GLU A 8 -13.23 -33.12 38.05
CA GLU A 8 -12.85 -31.69 38.12
C GLU A 8 -11.36 -31.46 38.48
N ASP A 9 -10.58 -32.51 38.80
CA ASP A 9 -9.20 -32.41 39.29
C ASP A 9 -8.12 -32.85 38.27
N ILE A 10 -8.42 -32.91 36.96
CA ILE A 10 -7.36 -32.92 35.95
C ILE A 10 -6.85 -31.48 35.87
N ALA A 11 -5.74 -31.19 36.56
CA ALA A 11 -5.15 -29.85 36.59
C ALA A 11 -4.98 -29.32 35.15
N PRO A 12 -5.60 -28.19 34.77
CA PRO A 12 -5.42 -27.58 33.45
C PRO A 12 -3.95 -27.39 33.05
N ILE A 13 -3.07 -27.23 34.05
CA ILE A 13 -1.61 -27.21 33.88
C ILE A 13 -1.07 -28.56 33.42
N ALA A 14 -1.56 -29.69 33.93
CA ALA A 14 -1.07 -31.02 33.52
C ALA A 14 -1.37 -31.31 32.04
N VAL A 15 -2.55 -30.90 31.55
CA VAL A 15 -2.89 -31.00 30.12
C VAL A 15 -1.99 -30.10 29.29
N LEU A 16 -1.80 -28.84 29.71
CA LEU A 16 -0.87 -27.91 29.06
C LEU A 16 0.57 -28.45 29.04
N MET A 17 1.03 -29.04 30.15
CA MET A 17 2.36 -29.63 30.26
C MET A 17 2.54 -30.81 29.32
N ASP A 18 1.53 -31.67 29.19
CA ASP A 18 1.56 -32.81 28.28
C ASP A 18 1.52 -32.35 26.82
N GLU A 19 0.70 -31.34 26.50
CA GLU A 19 0.61 -30.76 25.15
C GLU A 19 1.88 -30.00 24.75
N LEU A 20 2.50 -29.23 25.66
CA LEU A 20 3.77 -28.53 25.41
C LEU A 20 4.99 -29.47 25.38
N ARG A 21 4.86 -30.71 25.86
CA ARG A 21 5.88 -31.76 25.71
C ARG A 21 5.67 -32.64 24.48
N SER A 22 4.60 -32.39 23.71
CA SER A 22 4.33 -33.10 22.47
C SER A 22 5.47 -32.91 21.47
N GLU A 23 5.82 -33.94 20.71
CA GLU A 23 6.75 -33.84 19.58
C GLU A 23 6.16 -33.02 18.42
N ASP A 24 4.83 -32.92 18.34
CA ASP A 24 4.11 -32.15 17.31
C ASP A 24 4.05 -30.65 17.66
N VAL A 25 4.73 -29.85 16.84
CA VAL A 25 4.81 -28.38 16.93
C VAL A 25 3.42 -27.74 16.88
N GLN A 26 2.50 -28.26 16.07
CA GLN A 26 1.17 -27.69 15.95
C GLN A 26 0.36 -27.87 17.23
N LEU A 27 0.58 -28.99 17.94
CA LEU A 27 -0.02 -29.20 19.25
C LEU A 27 0.58 -28.25 20.30
N ARG A 28 1.90 -28.08 20.30
CA ARG A 28 2.56 -27.09 21.20
C ARG A 28 2.07 -25.66 20.92
N LEU A 29 1.95 -25.27 19.66
CA LEU A 29 1.45 -23.96 19.24
C LEU A 29 -0.01 -23.73 19.65
N ASN A 30 -0.87 -24.74 19.47
CA ASN A 30 -2.26 -24.69 19.93
C ASN A 30 -2.35 -24.56 21.46
N ALA A 31 -1.45 -25.23 22.18
CA ALA A 31 -1.35 -25.13 23.63
C ALA A 31 -0.95 -23.71 24.06
N ILE A 32 0.03 -23.09 23.39
CA ILE A 32 0.42 -21.68 23.63
C ILE A 32 -0.77 -20.73 23.40
N HIS A 33 -1.51 -20.88 22.31
CA HIS A 33 -2.70 -20.06 22.04
C HIS A 33 -3.82 -20.27 23.06
N SER A 34 -3.81 -21.38 23.79
CA SER A 34 -4.79 -21.70 24.83
C SER A 34 -4.36 -21.22 26.22
N ILE A 35 -3.15 -20.67 26.39
CA ILE A 35 -2.64 -20.16 27.69
C ILE A 35 -3.62 -19.17 28.35
N PRO A 36 -4.23 -18.19 27.67
CA PRO A 36 -5.20 -17.29 28.31
C PRO A 36 -6.41 -18.03 28.91
N THR A 37 -6.92 -19.04 28.21
CA THR A 37 -8.02 -19.90 28.68
C THR A 37 -7.60 -20.70 29.90
N ILE A 38 -6.36 -21.21 29.90
CA ILE A 38 -5.80 -21.98 31.02
C ILE A 38 -5.59 -21.08 32.24
N ALA A 39 -5.05 -19.88 32.04
CA ALA A 39 -4.89 -18.88 33.11
C ALA A 39 -6.23 -18.49 33.73
N LEU A 40 -7.28 -18.33 32.90
CA LEU A 40 -8.64 -18.09 33.38
C LEU A 40 -9.19 -19.25 34.22
N ALA A 41 -8.94 -20.50 33.80
CA ALA A 41 -9.39 -21.70 34.51
C ALA A 41 -8.65 -21.92 35.84
N LEU A 42 -7.36 -21.58 35.92
CA LEU A 42 -6.55 -21.70 37.13
C LEU A 42 -6.86 -20.64 38.18
N GLY A 43 -7.36 -19.48 37.72
CA GLY A 43 -7.50 -18.30 38.55
C GLY A 43 -6.18 -17.54 38.74
N PRO A 44 -6.26 -16.27 39.18
CA PRO A 44 -5.14 -15.33 39.11
C PRO A 44 -3.94 -15.68 39.98
N ASP A 45 -4.15 -16.27 41.16
CA ASP A 45 -3.05 -16.61 42.07
C ASP A 45 -2.21 -17.77 41.52
N ARG A 46 -2.86 -18.86 41.09
CA ARG A 46 -2.16 -20.01 40.49
C ARG A 46 -1.56 -19.67 39.12
N ALA A 47 -2.21 -18.81 38.34
CA ALA A 47 -1.63 -18.32 37.09
C ALA A 47 -0.30 -17.60 37.33
N ARG A 48 -0.16 -16.82 38.43
CA ARG A 48 1.12 -16.20 38.80
C ARG A 48 2.13 -17.17 39.37
N ASP A 49 1.70 -18.02 40.29
CA ASP A 49 2.62 -18.77 41.15
C ASP A 49 3.06 -20.10 40.53
N GLU A 50 2.29 -20.62 39.56
CA GLU A 50 2.56 -21.89 38.87
C GLU A 50 2.77 -21.70 37.36
N LEU A 51 1.80 -21.07 36.66
CA LEU A 51 1.81 -21.00 35.19
C LEU A 51 2.93 -20.10 34.65
N VAL A 52 3.10 -18.88 35.18
CA VAL A 52 4.14 -17.96 34.68
C VAL A 52 5.56 -18.51 34.91
N PRO A 53 5.93 -19.04 36.09
CA PRO A 53 7.22 -19.71 36.29
C PRO A 53 7.43 -20.88 35.33
N PHE A 54 6.39 -21.69 35.10
CA PHE A 54 6.48 -22.79 34.14
C PHE A 54 6.77 -22.31 32.70
N LEU A 55 6.11 -21.23 32.25
CA LEU A 55 6.37 -20.62 30.94
C LEU A 55 7.78 -20.01 30.86
N GLN A 56 8.29 -19.48 31.97
CA GLN A 56 9.64 -18.93 32.04
C GLN A 56 10.72 -20.01 31.92
N ASP A 57 10.48 -21.21 32.46
CA ASP A 57 11.36 -22.36 32.33
C ASP A 57 11.24 -23.05 30.95
N SER A 58 10.13 -22.83 30.24
CA SER A 58 9.81 -23.45 28.94
C SER A 58 10.26 -22.60 27.73
N VAL A 59 11.38 -21.90 27.85
CA VAL A 59 11.92 -20.98 26.81
C VAL A 59 12.88 -21.67 25.83
N ASP A 60 13.01 -23.00 25.90
CA ASP A 60 13.78 -23.85 25.00
C ASP A 60 12.81 -24.66 24.13
N ASP A 61 12.30 -24.03 23.07
CA ASP A 61 11.36 -24.62 22.10
C ASP A 61 11.61 -24.01 20.70
N GLU A 62 10.84 -24.42 19.70
CA GLU A 62 10.93 -23.93 18.33
C GLU A 62 10.48 -22.47 18.21
N ASP A 63 11.09 -21.75 17.27
CA ASP A 63 10.91 -20.31 17.08
C ASP A 63 9.45 -19.88 16.91
N GLU A 64 8.63 -20.68 16.22
CA GLU A 64 7.19 -20.39 16.04
C GLU A 64 6.42 -20.44 17.36
N VAL A 65 6.77 -21.38 18.24
CA VAL A 65 6.16 -21.56 19.57
C VAL A 65 6.60 -20.41 20.49
N LEU A 66 7.89 -20.08 20.50
CA LEU A 66 8.43 -18.97 21.30
C LEU A 66 7.87 -17.61 20.84
N LEU A 67 7.71 -17.42 19.53
CA LEU A 67 7.09 -16.21 18.97
C LEU A 67 5.62 -16.07 19.40
N ALA A 68 4.87 -17.16 19.36
CA ALA A 68 3.50 -17.20 19.83
C ALA A 68 3.43 -16.91 21.35
N LEU A 69 4.34 -17.49 22.14
CA LEU A 69 4.39 -17.27 23.59
C LEU A 69 4.68 -15.80 23.91
N ALA A 70 5.69 -15.20 23.28
CA ALA A 70 6.01 -13.78 23.45
C ALA A 70 4.79 -12.90 23.14
N LYS A 71 4.02 -13.25 22.09
CA LYS A 71 2.82 -12.51 21.68
C LYS A 71 1.67 -12.64 22.68
N GLU A 72 1.39 -13.83 23.20
CA GLU A 72 0.28 -14.04 24.14
C GLU A 72 0.56 -13.36 25.49
N LEU A 73 1.81 -13.42 25.99
CA LEU A 73 2.20 -12.73 27.22
C LEU A 73 2.05 -11.20 27.12
N GLY A 74 2.19 -10.62 25.92
CA GLY A 74 2.00 -9.19 25.66
C GLY A 74 0.56 -8.76 25.39
N ARG A 75 -0.42 -9.68 25.38
CA ARG A 75 -1.82 -9.42 24.99
C ARG A 75 -2.74 -9.27 26.20
N ASN A 76 -2.53 -8.20 26.96
CA ASN A 76 -3.28 -7.89 28.19
C ASN A 76 -3.27 -9.05 29.20
N PHE A 77 -2.16 -9.81 29.24
CA PHE A 77 -2.09 -11.01 30.07
C PHE A 77 -2.15 -10.68 31.57
N GLU A 78 -1.89 -9.42 31.95
CA GLU A 78 -2.06 -8.91 33.30
C GLU A 78 -3.50 -9.08 33.84
N GLU A 79 -4.51 -9.13 32.96
CA GLU A 79 -5.91 -9.35 33.36
C GLU A 79 -6.11 -10.75 33.96
N TYR A 80 -5.38 -11.75 33.49
CA TYR A 80 -5.49 -13.14 33.95
C TYR A 80 -4.69 -13.43 35.22
N ILE A 81 -3.76 -12.56 35.62
CA ILE A 81 -2.88 -12.75 36.78
C ILE A 81 -3.23 -11.83 37.97
N GLY A 82 -4.45 -11.28 37.99
CA GLY A 82 -4.94 -10.46 39.09
C GLY A 82 -4.71 -8.95 38.90
N GLY A 83 -4.50 -8.51 37.67
CA GLY A 83 -4.46 -7.11 37.26
C GLY A 83 -3.09 -6.45 37.32
N LYS A 84 -3.07 -5.14 37.05
CA LYS A 84 -1.86 -4.31 36.86
C LYS A 84 -0.85 -4.38 38.01
N GLN A 85 -1.31 -4.59 39.24
CA GLN A 85 -0.46 -4.74 40.43
C GLN A 85 0.50 -5.94 40.36
N PHE A 86 0.20 -6.93 39.51
CA PHE A 86 1.02 -8.12 39.30
C PHE A 86 1.64 -8.22 37.90
N ALA A 87 1.43 -7.24 37.03
CA ALA A 87 1.93 -7.26 35.65
C ALA A 87 3.47 -7.44 35.54
N HIS A 88 4.21 -7.04 36.58
CA HIS A 88 5.68 -7.19 36.63
C HIS A 88 6.15 -8.65 36.60
N VAL A 89 5.32 -9.62 36.98
CA VAL A 89 5.66 -11.05 36.98
C VAL A 89 5.88 -11.57 35.54
N LEU A 90 5.24 -10.94 34.55
CA LEU A 90 5.40 -11.29 33.13
C LEU A 90 6.75 -10.89 32.54
N LEU A 91 7.50 -10.03 33.24
CA LEU A 91 8.82 -9.58 32.80
C LEU A 91 9.85 -10.72 32.79
N GLY A 92 9.74 -11.70 33.69
CA GLY A 92 10.64 -12.85 33.79
C GLY A 92 10.70 -13.70 32.50
N PRO A 93 9.60 -14.32 32.04
CA PRO A 93 9.60 -15.08 30.79
C PRO A 93 9.97 -14.24 29.57
N LEU A 94 9.52 -12.98 29.51
CA LEU A 94 9.84 -12.09 28.39
C LEU A 94 11.30 -11.64 28.36
N GLU A 95 11.97 -11.55 29.51
CA GLU A 95 13.42 -11.30 29.58
C GLU A 95 14.21 -12.43 28.91
N ASN A 96 13.86 -13.68 29.23
CA ASN A 96 14.47 -14.86 28.61
C ASN A 96 14.24 -14.88 27.09
N LEU A 97 12.99 -14.65 26.66
CA LEU A 97 12.63 -14.56 25.24
C LEU A 97 13.32 -13.39 24.52
N SER A 98 13.72 -12.34 25.25
CA SER A 98 14.47 -11.21 24.68
C SER A 98 15.96 -11.53 24.46
N ALA A 99 16.45 -12.67 24.93
CA ALA A 99 17.85 -13.08 24.80
C ALA A 99 18.10 -14.23 23.81
N VAL A 100 17.05 -14.88 23.29
CA VAL A 100 17.14 -16.02 22.34
C VAL A 100 17.81 -15.65 21.02
N GLU A 101 18.20 -16.63 20.20
CA GLU A 101 18.91 -16.38 18.93
C GLU A 101 18.02 -15.85 17.80
N GLU A 102 16.75 -16.23 17.77
CA GLU A 102 15.83 -15.80 16.70
C GLU A 102 15.40 -14.34 16.87
N THR A 103 15.58 -13.55 15.81
CA THR A 103 15.35 -12.11 15.85
C THR A 103 13.87 -11.77 15.96
N LEU A 104 13.01 -12.52 15.29
CA LEU A 104 11.56 -12.30 15.34
C LEU A 104 11.00 -12.51 16.76
N VAL A 105 11.49 -13.52 17.48
CA VAL A 105 11.10 -13.79 18.87
C VAL A 105 11.55 -12.64 19.78
N ARG A 106 12.82 -12.23 19.68
CA ARG A 106 13.34 -11.11 20.50
C ARG A 106 12.62 -9.80 20.24
N ASP A 107 12.38 -9.45 18.98
CA ASP A 107 11.66 -8.23 18.62
C ASP A 107 10.23 -8.26 19.19
N LYS A 108 9.58 -9.45 19.18
CA LYS A 108 8.24 -9.61 19.74
C LYS A 108 8.22 -9.57 21.26
N ALA A 109 9.22 -10.15 21.91
CA ALA A 109 9.38 -10.10 23.36
C ALA A 109 9.58 -8.64 23.82
N ALA A 110 10.45 -7.89 23.15
CA ALA A 110 10.68 -6.47 23.43
C ALA A 110 9.41 -5.61 23.22
N GLU A 111 8.64 -5.85 22.16
CA GLU A 111 7.33 -5.21 21.95
C GLU A 111 6.36 -5.49 23.11
N SER A 112 6.33 -6.74 23.59
CA SER A 112 5.45 -7.17 24.66
C SER A 112 5.86 -6.58 26.02
N ILE A 113 7.17 -6.51 26.30
CA ILE A 113 7.72 -5.80 27.46
C ILE A 113 7.34 -4.32 27.41
N ALA A 114 7.46 -3.68 26.23
CA ALA A 114 7.08 -2.27 26.07
C ALA A 114 5.58 -2.03 26.35
N LYS A 115 4.69 -2.93 25.94
CA LYS A 115 3.26 -2.88 26.28
C LYS A 115 3.02 -3.06 27.78
N ILE A 116 3.69 -4.02 28.41
CA ILE A 116 3.58 -4.22 29.86
C ILE A 116 4.05 -2.96 30.59
N ALA A 117 5.10 -2.29 30.12
CA ALA A 117 5.56 -1.02 30.69
C ALA A 117 4.48 0.06 30.70
N GLU A 118 3.47 0.01 29.83
CA GLU A 118 2.33 0.94 29.82
C GLU A 118 1.42 0.77 31.04
N VAL A 119 1.26 -0.47 31.52
CA VAL A 119 0.36 -0.80 32.63
C VAL A 119 1.06 -0.83 34.01
N LEU A 120 2.39 -0.91 34.04
CA LEU A 120 3.16 -0.85 35.29
C LEU A 120 3.10 0.53 35.95
N SER A 121 2.99 0.52 37.28
CA SER A 121 3.15 1.70 38.12
C SER A 121 4.63 2.10 38.25
N THR A 122 4.92 3.36 38.58
CA THR A 122 6.30 3.84 38.78
C THR A 122 7.11 2.98 39.74
N PRO A 123 6.61 2.58 40.94
CA PRO A 123 7.36 1.69 41.82
C PRO A 123 7.70 0.34 41.18
N GLN A 124 6.76 -0.27 40.45
CA GLN A 124 7.01 -1.54 39.77
C GLN A 124 8.05 -1.40 38.65
N ILE A 125 8.05 -0.27 37.93
CA ILE A 125 9.05 0.02 36.91
C ILE A 125 10.43 0.11 37.58
N GLU A 126 10.57 0.91 38.63
CA GLU A 126 11.86 1.11 39.31
C GLU A 126 12.37 -0.16 39.98
N GLU A 127 11.49 -0.98 40.56
CA GLU A 127 11.84 -2.21 41.30
C GLU A 127 12.11 -3.42 40.38
N PHE A 128 11.34 -3.60 39.30
CA PHE A 128 11.41 -4.82 38.48
C PHE A 128 11.90 -4.58 37.05
N TYR A 129 11.37 -3.55 36.38
CA TYR A 129 11.70 -3.29 34.97
C TYR A 129 13.13 -2.75 34.81
N ILE A 130 13.55 -1.80 35.64
CA ILE A 130 14.88 -1.19 35.54
C ILE A 130 16.01 -2.22 35.78
N PRO A 131 15.92 -3.13 36.77
CA PRO A 131 16.88 -4.22 36.89
C PRO A 131 16.94 -5.15 35.69
N LEU A 132 15.79 -5.54 35.12
CA LEU A 132 15.73 -6.31 33.87
C LEU A 132 16.47 -5.59 32.74
N LEU A 133 16.16 -4.30 32.54
CA LEU A 133 16.80 -3.50 31.50
C LEU A 133 18.31 -3.42 31.67
N LYS A 134 18.79 -3.26 32.92
CA LYS A 134 20.21 -3.26 33.24
C LYS A 134 20.86 -4.62 32.93
N ARG A 135 20.23 -5.74 33.30
CA ARG A 135 20.72 -7.09 32.98
C ARG A 135 20.82 -7.32 31.48
N LEU A 136 19.77 -7.04 30.71
CA LEU A 136 19.80 -7.21 29.25
C LEU A 136 20.86 -6.33 28.59
N SER A 137 20.99 -5.07 29.02
CA SER A 137 21.95 -4.11 28.44
C SER A 137 23.42 -4.42 28.74
N GLN A 138 23.68 -5.15 29.82
CA GLN A 138 25.03 -5.55 30.25
C GLN A 138 25.29 -7.05 30.04
N GLY A 139 24.37 -7.74 29.39
CA GLY A 139 24.48 -9.18 29.14
C GLY A 139 25.71 -9.50 28.29
N GLU A 140 26.28 -10.69 28.51
CA GLU A 140 27.46 -11.18 27.79
C GLU A 140 27.18 -11.32 26.29
N TRP A 141 26.00 -11.86 25.95
CA TRP A 141 25.57 -12.06 24.58
C TRP A 141 25.02 -10.78 23.95
N PHE A 142 25.39 -10.54 22.70
CA PHE A 142 24.92 -9.35 21.99
C PHE A 142 23.41 -9.37 21.74
N THR A 143 22.77 -10.55 21.71
CA THR A 143 21.34 -10.72 21.50
C THR A 143 20.51 -9.98 22.55
N SER A 144 20.86 -10.12 23.84
CA SER A 144 20.20 -9.42 24.94
C SER A 144 20.42 -7.91 24.87
N ARG A 145 21.64 -7.48 24.55
CA ARG A 145 22.00 -6.05 24.43
C ARG A 145 21.31 -5.39 23.24
N THR A 146 21.11 -6.13 22.15
CA THR A 146 20.33 -5.68 20.99
C THR A 146 18.87 -5.44 21.38
N SER A 147 18.23 -6.39 22.08
CA SER A 147 16.83 -6.24 22.51
C SER A 147 16.65 -5.10 23.51
N SER A 148 17.63 -4.88 24.38
CA SER A 148 17.53 -3.87 25.43
C SER A 148 17.37 -2.44 24.89
N ALA A 149 17.89 -2.15 23.69
CA ALA A 149 17.75 -0.83 23.05
C ALA A 149 16.28 -0.39 22.92
N ALA A 150 15.37 -1.32 22.62
CA ALA A 150 13.93 -1.06 22.49
C ALA A 150 13.24 -0.72 23.81
N LEU A 151 13.86 -1.06 24.93
CA LEU A 151 13.24 -1.03 26.25
C LEU A 151 13.51 0.27 27.03
N TYR A 152 14.41 1.13 26.54
CA TYR A 152 14.69 2.44 27.14
C TYR A 152 13.56 3.47 26.92
N PRO A 153 13.05 3.70 25.69
CA PRO A 153 12.04 4.74 25.45
C PRO A 153 10.74 4.62 26.27
N PRO A 154 10.10 3.44 26.42
CA PRO A 154 8.79 3.33 27.07
C PRO A 154 8.74 3.76 28.54
N VAL A 155 9.86 3.67 29.26
CA VAL A 155 9.91 3.90 30.72
C VAL A 155 10.62 5.19 31.11
N TYR A 156 11.35 5.85 30.20
CA TYR A 156 12.20 6.98 30.52
C TYR A 156 11.46 8.10 31.27
N ASN A 157 10.25 8.46 30.82
CA ASN A 157 9.45 9.53 31.43
C ASN A 157 8.66 9.10 32.68
N LYS A 158 8.76 7.83 33.10
CA LYS A 158 7.99 7.27 34.23
C LYS A 158 8.81 7.09 35.51
N VAL A 159 10.12 7.28 35.43
CA VAL A 159 11.07 7.02 36.51
C VAL A 159 11.69 8.30 37.07
N SER A 160 12.26 8.21 38.26
CA SER A 160 12.95 9.31 38.93
C SER A 160 14.12 9.88 38.12
N TRP A 161 14.47 11.15 38.38
CA TRP A 161 15.55 11.85 37.68
C TRP A 161 16.92 11.15 37.77
N SER A 162 17.22 10.53 38.92
CA SER A 162 18.45 9.74 39.11
C SER A 162 18.49 8.54 38.18
N ILE A 163 17.36 7.84 38.01
CA ILE A 163 17.27 6.69 37.10
C ILE A 163 17.30 7.16 35.64
N GLN A 164 16.69 8.31 35.32
CA GLN A 164 16.80 8.88 33.97
C GLN A 164 18.27 9.14 33.58
N GLU A 165 19.10 9.62 34.51
CA GLU A 165 20.53 9.80 34.26
C GLU A 165 21.24 8.47 33.97
N ASP A 166 20.97 7.44 34.77
CA ASP A 166 21.46 6.08 34.53
C ASP A 166 21.02 5.55 33.15
N LEU A 167 19.76 5.78 32.76
CA LEU A 167 19.23 5.34 31.47
C LEU A 167 19.92 6.04 30.30
N ARG A 168 20.21 7.35 30.40
CA ARG A 168 20.97 8.06 29.36
C ARG A 168 22.39 7.49 29.21
N LYS A 169 23.07 7.21 30.33
CA LYS A 169 24.40 6.57 30.32
C LYS A 169 24.36 5.14 29.76
N GLY A 170 23.35 4.35 30.13
CA GLY A 170 23.14 2.99 29.63
C GLY A 170 22.93 2.97 28.12
N PHE A 171 22.05 3.82 27.60
CA PHE A 171 21.82 3.91 26.15
C PHE A 171 23.07 4.40 25.40
N ALA A 172 23.84 5.33 25.99
CA ALA A 172 25.10 5.79 25.43
C ALA A 172 26.17 4.68 25.32
N ALA A 173 26.13 3.69 26.22
CA ALA A 173 26.99 2.51 26.16
C ALA A 173 26.58 1.58 25.01
N LEU A 174 25.28 1.37 24.76
CA LEU A 174 24.81 0.60 23.61
C LEU A 174 25.24 1.23 22.28
N GLY A 175 25.17 2.57 22.17
CA GLY A 175 25.69 3.29 21.01
C GLY A 175 27.22 3.22 20.86
N ALA A 176 27.93 2.77 21.89
CA ALA A 176 29.39 2.58 21.92
C ALA A 176 29.80 1.11 21.75
N ASP A 177 28.86 0.17 21.70
CA ASP A 177 29.15 -1.26 21.84
C ASP A 177 30.11 -1.74 20.74
N ASP A 178 31.03 -2.63 21.10
CA ASP A 178 31.98 -3.19 20.15
C ASP A 178 31.28 -4.00 19.05
N THR A 179 30.08 -4.52 19.33
CA THR A 179 29.30 -5.34 18.41
C THR A 179 28.42 -4.48 17.49
N PRO A 180 28.59 -4.55 16.15
CA PRO A 180 27.79 -3.77 15.21
C PRO A 180 26.28 -3.97 15.33
N MET A 181 25.83 -5.19 15.66
CA MET A 181 24.40 -5.51 15.82
C MET A 181 23.75 -4.74 16.97
N VAL A 182 24.50 -4.46 18.04
CA VAL A 182 24.03 -3.65 19.18
C VAL A 182 24.01 -2.17 18.80
N ARG A 183 25.06 -1.66 18.15
CA ARG A 183 25.07 -0.27 17.65
C ARG A 183 23.96 -0.01 16.62
N ARG A 184 23.69 -0.98 15.75
CA ARG A 184 22.56 -0.93 14.80
C ARG A 184 21.22 -0.86 15.53
N ALA A 185 21.05 -1.64 16.60
CA ALA A 185 19.84 -1.58 17.43
C ALA A 185 19.72 -0.23 18.16
N ALA A 186 20.83 0.31 18.67
CA ALA A 186 20.88 1.65 19.25
C ALA A 186 20.48 2.72 18.24
N ALA A 187 20.97 2.66 16.99
CA ALA A 187 20.54 3.56 15.91
C ALA A 187 19.05 3.43 15.59
N LYS A 188 18.51 2.21 15.51
CA LYS A 188 17.06 1.98 15.29
C LYS A 188 16.18 2.64 16.38
N TRP A 189 16.66 2.67 17.63
CA TRP A 189 15.86 3.12 18.78
C TRP A 189 16.26 4.48 19.35
N LEU A 190 17.27 5.15 18.77
CA LEU A 190 17.74 6.45 19.23
C LEU A 190 16.67 7.51 19.03
N GLY A 191 16.04 7.61 17.86
CA GLY A 191 14.95 8.54 17.58
C GLY A 191 13.81 8.41 18.60
N PRO A 192 13.21 7.21 18.78
CA PRO A 192 12.22 6.96 19.84
C PRO A 192 12.69 7.36 21.25
N PHE A 193 13.94 7.10 21.60
CA PHE A 193 14.49 7.50 22.91
C PHE A 193 14.61 9.02 23.04
N VAL A 194 15.20 9.67 22.03
CA VAL A 194 15.45 11.12 21.96
C VAL A 194 14.16 11.93 21.99
N LYS A 195 13.03 11.42 21.46
CA LYS A 195 11.71 12.07 21.60
C LYS A 195 11.27 12.27 23.05
N ASN A 196 11.77 11.46 23.97
CA ASN A 196 11.43 11.54 25.39
C ASN A 196 12.40 12.43 26.19
N LEU A 197 13.47 12.93 25.57
CA LEU A 197 14.47 13.77 26.24
C LEU A 197 14.04 15.24 26.24
N SER A 198 14.45 15.97 27.29
CA SER A 198 14.38 17.44 27.23
C SER A 198 15.41 17.97 26.23
N LYS A 199 15.18 19.15 25.65
CA LYS A 199 16.09 19.79 24.70
C LYS A 199 17.55 19.85 25.19
N GLN A 200 17.76 20.11 26.48
CA GLN A 200 19.10 20.10 27.09
C GLN A 200 19.75 18.72 26.98
N HIS A 201 19.01 17.64 27.31
CA HIS A 201 19.50 16.26 27.22
C HIS A 201 19.62 15.76 25.76
N VAL A 202 18.81 16.28 24.83
CA VAL A 202 19.02 16.04 23.40
C VAL A 202 20.42 16.53 23.00
N LEU A 203 20.82 17.72 23.45
CA LEU A 203 22.12 18.30 23.13
C LEU A 203 23.28 17.63 23.88
N SER A 204 23.13 17.35 25.18
CA SER A 204 24.21 16.79 26.01
C SER A 204 24.41 15.29 25.85
N ASP A 205 23.35 14.52 25.60
CA ASP A 205 23.38 13.06 25.63
C ASP A 205 22.99 12.44 24.27
N GLY A 206 21.87 12.87 23.68
CA GLY A 206 21.37 12.30 22.42
C GLY A 206 22.28 12.59 21.22
N LEU A 207 22.70 13.84 21.07
CA LEU A 207 23.50 14.31 19.94
C LEU A 207 24.90 13.68 19.86
N PRO A 208 25.65 13.48 20.97
CA PRO A 208 26.89 12.71 20.95
C PRO A 208 26.72 11.25 20.52
N ILE A 209 25.63 10.59 20.91
CA ILE A 209 25.33 9.20 20.49
C ILE A 209 25.05 9.18 18.99
N TYR A 210 24.17 10.08 18.52
CA TYR A 210 23.86 10.24 17.10
C TYR A 210 25.11 10.45 16.26
N ARG A 211 25.97 11.42 16.62
CA ARG A 211 27.19 11.75 15.85
C ARG A 211 28.15 10.55 15.73
N ARG A 212 28.20 9.70 16.76
CA ARG A 212 29.01 8.48 16.76
C ARG A 212 28.45 7.44 15.81
N LEU A 213 27.16 7.13 15.91
CA LEU A 213 26.47 6.18 15.04
C LEU A 213 26.44 6.66 13.58
N GLN A 214 26.36 7.97 13.34
CA GLN A 214 26.41 8.53 12.00
C GLN A 214 27.81 8.43 11.38
N SER A 215 28.85 8.37 12.21
CA SER A 215 30.24 8.21 11.76
C SER A 215 30.72 6.75 11.84
N ASP A 216 29.79 5.81 12.04
CA ASP A 216 30.07 4.39 12.21
C ASP A 216 30.74 3.78 10.97
N ASP A 217 31.59 2.77 11.16
CA ASP A 217 32.26 2.08 10.07
C ASP A 217 31.27 1.27 9.22
N GLN A 218 30.20 0.78 9.83
CA GLN A 218 29.17 -0.04 9.19
C GLN A 218 28.06 0.82 8.58
N ASP A 219 27.84 0.67 7.27
CA ASP A 219 26.78 1.43 6.59
C ASP A 219 25.38 1.04 7.10
N SER A 220 25.19 -0.21 7.51
CA SER A 220 23.97 -0.74 8.12
C SER A 220 23.56 -0.04 9.41
N VAL A 221 24.50 0.60 10.11
CA VAL A 221 24.26 1.47 11.26
C VAL A 221 23.97 2.89 10.78
N ARG A 222 24.87 3.46 9.95
CA ARG A 222 24.76 4.84 9.46
C ARG A 222 23.42 5.12 8.77
N LEU A 223 22.90 4.18 7.98
CA LEU A 223 21.66 4.39 7.22
C LEU A 223 20.43 4.59 8.11
N LEU A 224 20.42 4.01 9.32
CA LEU A 224 19.32 4.18 10.29
C LEU A 224 19.34 5.57 10.93
N THR A 225 20.50 6.22 10.98
CA THR A 225 20.65 7.53 11.62
C THR A 225 19.96 8.67 10.87
N VAL A 226 19.54 8.47 9.62
CA VAL A 226 18.80 9.50 8.86
C VAL A 226 17.47 9.84 9.53
N GLU A 227 16.75 8.85 10.06
CA GLU A 227 15.51 9.08 10.80
C GLU A 227 15.77 9.76 12.15
N ASP A 228 16.84 9.36 12.85
CA ASP A 228 17.27 10.00 14.10
C ASP A 228 17.58 11.49 13.90
N LEU A 229 18.27 11.82 12.80
CA LEU A 229 18.59 13.19 12.42
C LEU A 229 17.33 14.06 12.31
N ILE A 230 16.29 13.54 11.66
CA ILE A 230 15.00 14.24 11.50
C ILE A 230 14.33 14.44 12.86
N VAL A 231 14.34 13.42 13.71
CA VAL A 231 13.77 13.49 15.07
C VAL A 231 14.50 14.53 15.93
N ILE A 232 15.84 14.57 15.88
CA ILE A 232 16.64 15.56 16.59
C ILE A 232 16.35 16.96 16.03
N ALA A 233 16.35 17.12 14.71
CA ALA A 233 16.09 18.41 14.05
C ALA A 233 14.73 19.00 14.47
N LYS A 234 13.68 18.18 14.56
CA LYS A 234 12.33 18.60 15.01
C LYS A 234 12.29 19.13 16.45
N GLN A 235 13.31 18.88 17.27
CA GLN A 235 13.40 19.36 18.65
C GLN A 235 14.33 20.58 18.83
N LEU A 236 14.94 21.04 17.74
CA LEU A 236 15.85 22.18 17.71
C LEU A 236 15.23 23.33 16.93
N THR A 237 15.69 24.55 17.21
CA THR A 237 15.35 25.72 16.39
C THR A 237 16.21 25.74 15.11
N PRO A 238 15.78 26.40 14.02
CA PRO A 238 16.57 26.45 12.78
C PRO A 238 18.02 26.94 12.95
N PRO A 239 18.33 27.96 13.78
CA PRO A 239 19.71 28.34 14.06
C PRO A 239 20.53 27.24 14.74
N GLU A 240 19.93 26.51 15.67
CA GLU A 240 20.58 25.37 16.35
C GLU A 240 20.79 24.20 15.39
N VAL A 241 19.83 23.93 14.50
CA VAL A 241 20.00 22.92 13.43
C VAL A 241 21.18 23.31 12.53
N LYS A 242 21.27 24.59 12.14
CA LYS A 242 22.39 25.10 11.34
C LYS A 242 23.73 24.91 12.04
N GLU A 243 23.80 25.23 13.33
CA GLU A 243 25.03 25.11 14.12
C GLU A 243 25.40 23.65 14.41
N GLN A 244 24.43 22.83 14.82
CA GLN A 244 24.67 21.52 15.41
C GLN A 244 24.55 20.34 14.43
N LEU A 245 23.77 20.49 13.35
CA LEU A 245 23.39 19.38 12.46
C LEU A 245 23.71 19.61 10.97
N LEU A 246 23.98 20.84 10.52
CA LEU A 246 24.24 21.11 9.09
C LEU A 246 25.41 20.28 8.56
N LYS A 247 26.47 20.13 9.35
CA LYS A 247 27.59 19.25 9.00
C LYS A 247 27.06 17.83 8.79
N GLN A 248 26.30 17.30 9.73
CA GLN A 248 25.78 15.94 9.71
C GLN A 248 24.85 15.73 8.50
N ILE A 249 23.94 16.66 8.21
CA ILE A 249 23.09 16.62 7.01
C ILE A 249 23.94 16.43 5.73
N ARG A 250 24.98 17.25 5.55
CA ARG A 250 25.88 17.14 4.39
C ARG A 250 26.61 15.80 4.33
N HIS A 251 27.00 15.23 5.47
CA HIS A 251 27.66 13.91 5.50
C HIS A 251 26.72 12.78 5.10
N SER A 252 25.47 12.79 5.55
CA SER A 252 24.48 11.76 5.18
C SER A 252 24.17 11.80 3.67
N ILE A 253 24.11 13.00 3.09
CA ILE A 253 23.81 13.20 1.67
C ILE A 253 24.99 12.85 0.77
N ALA A 254 26.23 13.08 1.24
CA ALA A 254 27.45 12.78 0.52
C ALA A 254 28.15 11.50 1.02
N ASP A 255 27.44 10.60 1.72
CA ASP A 255 28.03 9.38 2.29
C ASP A 255 28.61 8.49 1.19
N LYS A 256 29.71 7.80 1.49
CA LYS A 256 30.34 6.84 0.58
C LYS A 256 29.40 5.71 0.17
N SER A 257 28.53 5.26 1.08
CA SER A 257 27.54 4.21 0.81
C SER A 257 26.30 4.82 0.18
N TRP A 258 25.96 4.34 -1.01
CA TRP A 258 24.74 4.75 -1.69
C TRP A 258 23.48 4.42 -0.89
N ARG A 259 23.52 3.42 0.00
CA ARG A 259 22.38 3.06 0.86
C ARG A 259 22.06 4.17 1.87
N VAL A 260 23.08 4.84 2.39
CA VAL A 260 22.89 6.00 3.29
C VAL A 260 22.35 7.19 2.51
N ARG A 261 22.92 7.47 1.32
CA ARG A 261 22.43 8.53 0.43
C ARG A 261 20.99 8.27 -0.04
N TYR A 262 20.65 7.01 -0.31
CA TYR A 262 19.31 6.55 -0.62
C TYR A 262 18.34 6.83 0.52
N MET A 263 18.70 6.49 1.77
CA MET A 263 17.87 6.84 2.93
C MET A 263 17.69 8.36 3.08
N ALA A 264 18.76 9.14 2.87
CA ALA A 264 18.68 10.60 2.88
C ALA A 264 17.77 11.15 1.77
N ALA A 265 17.81 10.56 0.58
CA ALA A 265 16.92 10.91 -0.54
C ALA A 265 15.46 10.53 -0.25
N THR A 266 15.21 9.34 0.30
CA THR A 266 13.86 8.86 0.61
C THR A 266 13.13 9.75 1.63
N HIS A 267 13.83 10.25 2.64
CA HIS A 267 13.26 11.12 3.68
C HIS A 267 13.59 12.61 3.49
N PHE A 268 13.98 13.02 2.28
CA PHE A 268 14.47 14.39 2.07
C PHE A 268 13.43 15.46 2.37
N ASN A 269 12.15 15.23 2.03
CA ASN A 269 11.08 16.16 2.33
C ASN A 269 10.87 16.35 3.83
N GLU A 270 10.84 15.25 4.59
CA GLU A 270 10.70 15.30 6.05
C GLU A 270 11.88 16.03 6.72
N LEU A 271 13.10 15.83 6.19
CA LEU A 271 14.28 16.55 6.65
C LEU A 271 14.18 18.05 6.31
N ALA A 272 13.77 18.40 5.09
CA ALA A 272 13.61 19.79 4.66
C ALA A 272 12.57 20.55 5.49
N GLU A 273 11.45 19.89 5.83
CA GLU A 273 10.44 20.44 6.73
C GLU A 273 10.98 20.62 8.16
N ALA A 274 11.75 19.66 8.68
CA ALA A 274 12.31 19.71 10.02
C ALA A 274 13.35 20.83 10.22
N VAL A 275 14.12 21.18 9.19
CA VAL A 275 15.19 22.20 9.30
C VAL A 275 14.68 23.63 9.14
N GLY A 276 13.50 23.82 8.54
CA GLY A 276 12.90 25.13 8.29
C GLY A 276 13.30 25.79 6.96
N THR A 277 12.43 26.68 6.46
CA THR A 277 12.49 27.28 5.11
C THR A 277 13.73 28.14 4.85
N GLU A 278 14.25 28.83 5.87
CA GLU A 278 15.46 29.62 5.76
C GLU A 278 16.67 28.76 5.40
N LEU A 279 16.89 27.66 6.16
CA LEU A 279 18.00 26.75 5.90
C LEU A 279 17.82 25.96 4.61
N VAL A 280 16.57 25.67 4.22
CA VAL A 280 16.26 25.07 2.91
C VAL A 280 16.82 25.93 1.78
N ARG A 281 16.55 27.24 1.82
CA ARG A 281 16.98 28.19 0.78
C ARG A 281 18.49 28.37 0.74
N GLU A 282 19.14 28.44 1.89
CA GLU A 282 20.58 28.69 1.97
C GLU A 282 21.42 27.45 1.65
N GLU A 283 21.03 26.28 2.15
CA GLU A 283 21.91 25.11 2.20
C GLU A 283 21.35 23.89 1.45
N LEU A 284 20.04 23.58 1.58
CA LEU A 284 19.53 22.28 1.13
C LEU A 284 19.27 22.17 -0.38
N ILE A 285 19.04 23.28 -1.10
CA ILE A 285 18.82 23.23 -2.55
C ILE A 285 20.01 22.56 -3.26
N GLY A 286 21.24 22.94 -2.91
CA GLY A 286 22.45 22.36 -3.50
C GLY A 286 22.58 20.87 -3.18
N GLN A 287 22.25 20.49 -1.95
CA GLN A 287 22.31 19.10 -1.50
C GLN A 287 21.25 18.23 -2.20
N TYR A 288 20.06 18.77 -2.44
CA TYR A 288 19.01 18.06 -3.16
C TYR A 288 19.39 17.85 -4.63
N VAL A 289 19.93 18.88 -5.28
CA VAL A 289 20.44 18.78 -6.65
C VAL A 289 21.53 17.71 -6.76
N GLN A 290 22.38 17.56 -5.74
CA GLN A 290 23.38 16.49 -5.70
C GLN A 290 22.73 15.10 -5.71
N LEU A 291 21.66 14.87 -4.92
CA LEU A 291 20.94 13.59 -4.91
C LEU A 291 20.21 13.30 -6.23
N LEU A 292 19.63 14.33 -6.87
CA LEU A 292 19.01 14.19 -8.20
C LEU A 292 20.05 13.84 -9.28
N LYS A 293 21.33 14.13 -9.04
CA LYS A 293 22.46 13.85 -9.93
C LYS A 293 23.39 12.76 -9.37
N ASP A 294 22.90 11.94 -8.45
CA ASP A 294 23.69 10.87 -7.87
C ASP A 294 24.14 9.88 -8.95
N ASN A 295 25.27 9.22 -8.76
CA ASN A 295 25.76 8.22 -9.71
C ASN A 295 24.89 6.96 -9.70
N GLU A 296 24.27 6.62 -8.56
CA GLU A 296 23.42 5.44 -8.42
C GLU A 296 21.96 5.71 -8.80
N ALA A 297 21.40 4.84 -9.64
CA ALA A 297 20.05 5.00 -10.16
C ALA A 297 19.01 4.94 -9.04
N GLU A 298 19.18 4.07 -8.05
CA GLU A 298 18.29 3.91 -6.91
C GLU A 298 18.17 5.19 -6.08
N VAL A 299 19.27 5.92 -5.91
CA VAL A 299 19.28 7.21 -5.20
C VAL A 299 18.54 8.26 -6.03
N ARG A 300 18.80 8.33 -7.34
CA ARG A 300 18.07 9.25 -8.25
C ARG A 300 16.59 8.94 -8.31
N THR A 301 16.19 7.66 -8.29
CA THR A 301 14.80 7.20 -8.22
C THR A 301 14.12 7.69 -6.94
N ALA A 302 14.75 7.50 -5.78
CA ALA A 302 14.22 7.99 -4.51
C ALA A 302 14.11 9.52 -4.49
N ALA A 303 15.13 10.23 -4.97
CA ALA A 303 15.14 11.68 -5.06
C ALA A 303 14.05 12.19 -6.03
N ALA A 304 13.86 11.56 -7.19
CA ALA A 304 12.81 11.93 -8.14
C ALA A 304 11.41 11.88 -7.49
N GLY A 305 11.18 10.90 -6.60
CA GLY A 305 9.94 10.78 -5.83
C GLY A 305 9.67 11.94 -4.87
N GLN A 306 10.70 12.62 -4.39
CA GLN A 306 10.57 13.73 -3.45
C GLN A 306 10.33 15.09 -4.12
N ILE A 307 10.51 15.21 -5.45
CA ILE A 307 10.56 16.50 -6.18
C ILE A 307 9.36 17.40 -5.87
N PRO A 308 8.09 16.94 -5.94
CA PRO A 308 6.95 17.82 -5.69
C PRO A 308 6.89 18.32 -4.26
N GLY A 309 7.23 17.47 -3.27
CA GLY A 309 7.21 17.85 -1.87
C GLY A 309 8.28 18.90 -1.55
N PHE A 310 9.51 18.69 -2.00
CA PHE A 310 10.59 19.65 -1.77
C PHE A 310 10.32 20.97 -2.49
N SER A 311 9.78 20.90 -3.71
CA SER A 311 9.48 22.09 -4.51
C SER A 311 8.40 22.97 -3.89
N LYS A 312 7.49 22.44 -3.04
CA LYS A 312 6.51 23.25 -2.28
C LYS A 312 7.18 24.20 -1.27
N LEU A 313 8.41 23.92 -0.86
CA LEU A 313 9.17 24.74 0.08
C LEU A 313 9.97 25.86 -0.62
N LEU A 314 9.91 25.92 -1.95
CA LEU A 314 10.71 26.82 -2.78
C LEU A 314 9.84 27.86 -3.48
N GLU A 315 10.46 28.99 -3.81
CA GLU A 315 9.86 30.01 -4.69
C GLU A 315 9.91 29.54 -6.14
N LYS A 316 8.93 29.95 -6.95
CA LYS A 316 8.77 29.52 -8.34
C LYS A 316 10.05 29.71 -9.16
N GLU A 317 10.71 30.85 -8.99
CA GLU A 317 11.94 31.23 -9.69
C GLU A 317 13.09 30.26 -9.38
N VAL A 318 13.15 29.77 -8.13
CA VAL A 318 14.14 28.79 -7.70
C VAL A 318 13.84 27.41 -8.29
N ILE A 319 12.56 27.00 -8.32
CA ILE A 319 12.15 25.74 -8.96
C ILE A 319 12.58 25.75 -10.43
N LEU A 320 12.30 26.83 -11.15
CA LEU A 320 12.69 27.00 -12.55
C LEU A 320 14.20 26.98 -12.75
N ALA A 321 14.95 27.67 -11.91
CA ALA A 321 16.40 27.80 -12.07
C ALA A 321 17.19 26.57 -11.63
N ARG A 322 16.71 25.80 -10.64
CA ARG A 322 17.49 24.75 -9.97
C ARG A 322 16.89 23.35 -10.12
N ILE A 323 15.57 23.21 -10.08
CA ILE A 323 14.90 21.90 -10.08
C ILE A 323 14.53 21.47 -11.50
N VAL A 324 13.94 22.35 -12.31
CA VAL A 324 13.54 22.03 -13.70
C VAL A 324 14.69 21.52 -14.58
N PRO A 325 15.93 22.05 -14.50
CA PRO A 325 17.06 21.46 -15.23
C PRO A 325 17.33 20.01 -14.83
N CYS A 326 17.22 19.68 -13.54
CA CYS A 326 17.39 18.31 -13.06
C CYS A 326 16.24 17.41 -13.52
N VAL A 327 15.00 17.92 -13.53
CA VAL A 327 13.83 17.20 -14.08
C VAL A 327 14.04 16.87 -15.56
N ARG A 328 14.60 17.80 -16.34
CA ARG A 328 14.96 17.56 -17.74
C ARG A 328 16.03 16.46 -17.87
N ASP A 329 17.09 16.53 -17.07
CA ASP A 329 18.15 15.50 -17.04
C ASP A 329 17.55 14.11 -16.71
N LEU A 330 16.70 14.03 -15.68
CA LEU A 330 16.05 12.80 -15.23
C LEU A 330 15.05 12.22 -16.25
N SER A 331 14.41 13.07 -17.06
CA SER A 331 13.51 12.59 -18.12
C SER A 331 14.24 11.85 -19.24
N HIS A 332 15.55 12.07 -19.38
CA HIS A 332 16.43 11.39 -20.34
C HIS A 332 17.40 10.42 -19.64
N ASP A 333 17.11 10.03 -18.39
CA ASP A 333 18.01 9.16 -17.62
C ASP A 333 18.16 7.80 -18.29
N ALA A 334 19.37 7.21 -18.23
CA ALA A 334 19.62 5.89 -18.77
C ALA A 334 18.77 4.80 -18.09
N SER A 335 18.47 4.96 -16.80
CA SER A 335 17.65 4.01 -16.04
C SER A 335 16.16 4.24 -16.26
N GLN A 336 15.47 3.21 -16.76
CA GLN A 336 14.01 3.21 -16.89
C GLN A 336 13.29 3.43 -15.54
N HIS A 337 13.89 3.01 -14.42
CA HIS A 337 13.31 3.18 -13.08
C HIS A 337 13.34 4.64 -12.62
N VAL A 338 14.38 5.38 -13.02
CA VAL A 338 14.48 6.82 -12.75
C VAL A 338 13.45 7.58 -13.58
N ARG A 339 13.37 7.30 -14.88
CA ARG A 339 12.36 7.91 -15.77
C ARG A 339 10.94 7.58 -15.32
N ALA A 340 10.68 6.35 -14.89
CA ALA A 340 9.37 5.93 -14.39
C ALA A 340 8.99 6.64 -13.08
N ALA A 341 9.94 6.78 -12.14
CA ALA A 341 9.72 7.55 -10.93
C ALA A 341 9.44 9.03 -11.25
N LEU A 342 10.22 9.64 -12.14
CA LEU A 342 9.96 11.01 -12.56
C LEU A 342 8.56 11.14 -13.19
N ALA A 343 8.19 10.26 -14.11
CA ALA A 343 6.88 10.25 -14.76
C ALA A 343 5.71 10.19 -13.77
N ASN A 344 5.87 9.48 -12.66
CA ASN A 344 4.85 9.38 -11.62
C ASN A 344 4.65 10.68 -10.82
N HIS A 345 5.69 11.52 -10.73
CA HIS A 345 5.72 12.66 -9.81
C HIS A 345 5.80 14.03 -10.50
N ILE A 346 6.23 14.12 -11.76
CA ILE A 346 6.47 15.37 -12.50
C ILE A 346 5.24 16.30 -12.56
N SER A 347 4.01 15.76 -12.60
CA SER A 347 2.77 16.56 -12.61
C SER A 347 2.54 17.35 -11.33
N GLY A 348 3.14 16.94 -10.21
CA GLY A 348 3.08 17.68 -8.96
C GLY A 348 3.75 19.05 -9.01
N LEU A 349 4.56 19.33 -10.04
CA LEU A 349 5.16 20.65 -10.27
C LEU A 349 4.22 21.62 -10.98
N ALA A 350 3.23 21.15 -11.73
CA ALA A 350 2.39 22.01 -12.57
C ALA A 350 1.61 23.07 -11.75
N PRO A 351 0.99 22.72 -10.59
CA PRO A 351 0.34 23.72 -9.74
C PRO A 351 1.30 24.76 -9.13
N LEU A 352 2.58 24.40 -8.96
CA LEU A 352 3.60 25.27 -8.35
C LEU A 352 4.20 26.26 -9.35
N LEU A 353 4.35 25.84 -10.61
CA LEU A 353 4.87 26.69 -11.68
C LEU A 353 3.77 27.58 -12.29
N GLY A 354 2.52 27.16 -12.18
CA GLY A 354 1.41 27.79 -12.89
C GLY A 354 1.45 27.49 -14.38
N ARG A 355 0.49 28.07 -15.10
CA ARG A 355 0.19 27.70 -16.49
C ARG A 355 1.34 27.89 -17.47
N ASP A 356 1.84 29.12 -17.62
CA ASP A 356 2.78 29.46 -18.69
C ASP A 356 4.08 28.64 -18.58
N ALA A 357 4.63 28.56 -17.37
CA ALA A 357 5.85 27.80 -17.11
C ALA A 357 5.64 26.27 -17.23
N THR A 358 4.44 25.77 -16.93
CA THR A 358 4.10 24.35 -17.17
C THR A 358 4.11 24.05 -18.66
N ILE A 359 3.51 24.92 -19.48
CA ILE A 359 3.47 24.78 -20.94
C ILE A 359 4.88 24.88 -21.53
N GLU A 360 5.66 25.87 -21.10
CA GLU A 360 6.99 26.11 -21.64
C GLU A 360 8.00 25.00 -21.28
N HIS A 361 7.97 24.53 -20.02
CA HIS A 361 9.04 23.68 -19.50
C HIS A 361 8.64 22.23 -19.21
N LEU A 362 7.40 21.97 -18.78
CA LEU A 362 6.98 20.61 -18.40
C LEU A 362 6.30 19.87 -19.55
N LEU A 363 5.49 20.54 -20.37
CA LEU A 363 4.79 19.90 -21.48
C LEU A 363 5.73 19.18 -22.46
N PRO A 364 6.89 19.74 -22.88
CA PRO A 364 7.84 19.01 -23.72
C PRO A 364 8.35 17.72 -23.05
N LEU A 365 8.53 17.73 -21.73
CA LEU A 365 9.00 16.57 -20.98
C LEU A 365 7.89 15.51 -20.83
N PHE A 366 6.64 15.93 -20.64
CA PHE A 366 5.50 15.02 -20.67
C PHE A 366 5.37 14.30 -22.01
N LEU A 367 5.47 15.04 -23.11
CA LEU A 367 5.40 14.47 -24.46
C LEU A 367 6.57 13.52 -24.74
N HIS A 368 7.76 13.84 -24.23
CA HIS A 368 8.91 12.96 -24.30
C HIS A 368 8.66 11.64 -23.56
N LEU A 369 8.21 11.70 -22.29
CA LEU A 369 7.97 10.53 -21.45
C LEU A 369 6.75 9.70 -21.92
N LEU A 370 5.76 10.32 -22.56
CA LEU A 370 4.66 9.59 -23.21
C LEU A 370 5.15 8.70 -24.36
N LYS A 371 6.28 9.04 -24.98
CA LYS A 371 6.89 8.28 -26.08
C LYS A 371 8.06 7.41 -25.61
N ASP A 372 8.21 7.21 -24.31
CA ASP A 372 9.28 6.38 -23.75
C ASP A 372 9.19 4.94 -24.25
N GLU A 373 10.32 4.26 -24.41
CA GLU A 373 10.35 2.86 -24.81
C GLU A 373 9.76 1.93 -23.72
N PHE A 374 9.89 2.29 -22.45
CA PHE A 374 9.46 1.46 -21.33
C PHE A 374 7.98 1.70 -20.95
N PRO A 375 7.13 0.65 -20.94
CA PRO A 375 5.70 0.81 -20.69
C PRO A 375 5.33 1.51 -19.38
N ASP A 376 6.05 1.24 -18.29
CA ASP A 376 5.70 1.81 -16.99
C ASP A 376 5.92 3.33 -16.94
N VAL A 377 6.87 3.87 -17.72
CA VAL A 377 7.05 5.32 -17.85
C VAL A 377 5.81 5.93 -18.49
N ARG A 378 5.37 5.37 -19.62
CA ARG A 378 4.18 5.83 -20.35
C ARG A 378 2.92 5.73 -19.49
N LEU A 379 2.73 4.60 -18.81
CA LEU A 379 1.62 4.36 -17.87
C LEU A 379 1.57 5.40 -16.75
N ASN A 380 2.72 5.69 -16.14
CA ASN A 380 2.80 6.66 -15.07
C ASN A 380 2.39 8.05 -15.55
N VAL A 381 2.82 8.46 -16.75
CA VAL A 381 2.36 9.74 -17.32
C VAL A 381 0.86 9.73 -17.59
N ILE A 382 0.33 8.68 -18.24
CA ILE A 382 -1.11 8.55 -18.57
C ILE A 382 -1.96 8.70 -17.31
N SER A 383 -1.58 8.03 -16.22
CA SER A 383 -2.32 8.08 -14.95
C SER A 383 -2.39 9.46 -14.31
N LYS A 384 -1.57 10.41 -14.76
CA LYS A 384 -1.47 11.78 -14.24
C LYS A 384 -1.87 12.86 -15.25
N LEU A 385 -2.33 12.48 -16.44
CA LEU A 385 -2.73 13.44 -17.48
C LEU A 385 -3.87 14.36 -17.03
N GLU A 386 -4.78 13.89 -16.16
CA GLU A 386 -5.84 14.73 -15.61
C GLU A 386 -5.30 15.97 -14.87
N THR A 387 -4.21 15.82 -14.12
CA THR A 387 -3.57 16.94 -13.40
C THR A 387 -2.98 17.96 -14.37
N VAL A 388 -2.43 17.49 -15.50
CA VAL A 388 -1.88 18.36 -16.55
C VAL A 388 -3.01 19.07 -17.29
N ASN A 389 -4.12 18.36 -17.58
CA ASN A 389 -5.31 18.89 -18.23
C ASN A 389 -5.98 20.02 -17.44
N GLY A 390 -5.86 20.03 -16.11
CA GLY A 390 -6.34 21.14 -15.28
C GLY A 390 -5.56 22.45 -15.48
N VAL A 391 -4.38 22.41 -16.12
CA VAL A 391 -3.49 23.56 -16.28
C VAL A 391 -3.43 24.06 -17.73
N ILE A 392 -3.65 23.18 -18.71
CA ILE A 392 -3.61 23.48 -20.15
C ILE A 392 -5.02 23.71 -20.73
N ASP A 393 -5.13 24.53 -21.77
CA ASP A 393 -6.40 24.68 -22.51
C ASP A 393 -6.67 23.52 -23.46
N ILE A 394 -7.96 23.38 -23.81
CA ILE A 394 -8.48 22.39 -24.77
C ILE A 394 -7.75 22.45 -26.13
N GLU A 395 -7.38 23.64 -26.61
CA GLU A 395 -6.67 23.81 -27.88
C GLU A 395 -5.29 23.14 -27.86
N LEU A 396 -4.50 23.40 -26.80
CA LEU A 396 -3.16 22.82 -26.66
C LEU A 396 -3.21 21.31 -26.38
N LEU A 397 -4.24 20.85 -25.66
CA LEU A 397 -4.55 19.43 -25.46
C LEU A 397 -4.78 18.74 -26.82
N SER A 398 -5.59 19.35 -27.68
CA SER A 398 -5.89 18.84 -29.03
C SER A 398 -4.64 18.80 -29.92
N ASP A 399 -3.83 19.86 -29.93
CA ASP A 399 -2.69 19.95 -30.86
C ASP A 399 -1.49 19.12 -30.43
N SER A 400 -1.25 18.99 -29.11
CA SER A 400 -0.02 18.38 -28.59
C SER A 400 -0.20 16.96 -28.05
N LEU A 401 -1.25 16.73 -27.26
CA LEU A 401 -1.42 15.47 -26.53
C LEU A 401 -2.25 14.45 -27.31
N LEU A 402 -3.24 14.88 -28.09
CA LEU A 402 -4.09 13.97 -28.84
C LEU A 402 -3.30 13.07 -29.81
N PRO A 403 -2.32 13.56 -30.59
CA PRO A 403 -1.52 12.68 -31.45
C PRO A 403 -0.80 11.59 -30.65
N ALA A 404 -0.26 11.93 -29.47
CA ALA A 404 0.39 10.96 -28.60
C ALA A 404 -0.61 9.95 -28.01
N ILE A 405 -1.82 10.39 -27.65
CA ILE A 405 -2.88 9.51 -27.12
C ILE A 405 -3.34 8.51 -28.20
N ILE A 406 -3.49 8.95 -29.44
CA ILE A 406 -3.84 8.08 -30.57
C ILE A 406 -2.72 7.05 -30.81
N GLU A 407 -1.45 7.46 -30.73
CA GLU A 407 -0.31 6.54 -30.82
C GLU A 407 -0.32 5.50 -29.68
N LEU A 408 -0.61 5.93 -28.45
CA LEU A 408 -0.66 5.06 -27.27
C LEU A 408 -1.87 4.12 -27.24
N ALA A 409 -2.95 4.47 -27.93
CA ALA A 409 -4.11 3.61 -28.10
C ALA A 409 -3.81 2.33 -28.89
N GLU A 410 -2.74 2.34 -29.70
CA GLU A 410 -2.25 1.21 -30.50
C GLU A 410 -0.93 0.65 -29.96
N ASP A 411 -0.55 1.01 -28.73
CA ASP A 411 0.71 0.60 -28.09
C ASP A 411 0.86 -0.94 -28.03
N LYS A 412 2.09 -1.44 -28.17
CA LYS A 412 2.39 -2.87 -28.07
C LYS A 412 1.98 -3.47 -26.71
N SER A 413 2.17 -2.70 -25.65
CA SER A 413 1.77 -3.05 -24.29
C SER A 413 0.26 -2.88 -24.13
N TRP A 414 -0.44 -4.00 -23.94
CA TRP A 414 -1.89 -3.96 -23.69
C TRP A 414 -2.23 -3.15 -22.43
N ARG A 415 -1.37 -3.14 -21.40
CA ARG A 415 -1.61 -2.30 -20.21
C ARG A 415 -1.67 -0.81 -20.55
N VAL A 416 -0.82 -0.35 -21.47
CA VAL A 416 -0.84 1.04 -21.96
C VAL A 416 -2.13 1.32 -22.71
N ARG A 417 -2.53 0.43 -23.64
CA ARG A 417 -3.81 0.56 -24.36
C ARG A 417 -5.00 0.61 -23.38
N GLN A 418 -5.00 -0.25 -22.35
CA GLN A 418 -6.03 -0.24 -21.33
C GLN A 418 -6.10 1.08 -20.56
N ALA A 419 -4.95 1.62 -20.14
CA ALA A 419 -4.91 2.90 -19.44
C ALA A 419 -5.47 4.05 -20.30
N ILE A 420 -5.20 4.04 -21.61
CA ILE A 420 -5.82 4.98 -22.55
C ILE A 420 -7.33 4.79 -22.62
N ILE A 421 -7.82 3.56 -22.73
CA ILE A 421 -9.27 3.25 -22.75
C ILE A 421 -9.98 3.81 -21.51
N GLU A 422 -9.38 3.66 -20.35
CA GLU A 422 -9.93 4.17 -19.09
C GLU A 422 -9.93 5.71 -19.01
N TYR A 423 -9.01 6.36 -19.75
CA TYR A 423 -8.89 7.81 -19.82
C TYR A 423 -9.85 8.48 -20.81
N ILE A 424 -10.33 7.76 -21.84
CA ILE A 424 -11.19 8.29 -22.89
C ILE A 424 -12.46 9.01 -22.40
N PRO A 425 -13.23 8.51 -21.41
CA PRO A 425 -14.44 9.20 -20.96
C PRO A 425 -14.17 10.63 -20.46
N LEU A 426 -13.01 10.85 -19.82
CA LEU A 426 -12.61 12.18 -19.36
C LEU A 426 -12.34 13.10 -20.56
N LEU A 427 -11.57 12.63 -21.54
CA LEU A 427 -11.31 13.37 -22.78
C LEU A 427 -12.60 13.68 -23.54
N ALA A 428 -13.52 12.72 -23.64
CA ALA A 428 -14.82 12.88 -24.28
C ALA A 428 -15.64 13.99 -23.62
N THR A 429 -15.60 14.07 -22.29
CA THR A 429 -16.27 15.14 -21.52
C THR A 429 -15.64 16.51 -21.79
N GLN A 430 -14.32 16.58 -21.93
CA GLN A 430 -13.57 17.84 -22.09
C GLN A 430 -13.61 18.38 -23.53
N LEU A 431 -13.43 17.51 -24.53
CA LEU A 431 -13.36 17.88 -25.95
C LEU A 431 -14.76 18.04 -26.57
N GLY A 432 -15.77 17.44 -25.95
CA GLY A 432 -17.14 17.47 -26.41
C GLY A 432 -17.41 16.51 -27.58
N LYS A 433 -18.71 16.38 -27.87
CA LYS A 433 -19.26 15.38 -28.80
C LYS A 433 -18.74 15.49 -30.25
N PRO A 434 -18.72 16.68 -30.90
CA PRO A 434 -18.32 16.77 -32.31
C PRO A 434 -16.88 16.32 -32.52
N PHE A 435 -15.99 16.73 -31.62
CA PHE A 435 -14.58 16.38 -31.68
C PHE A 435 -14.36 14.89 -31.46
N PHE A 436 -15.06 14.31 -30.47
CA PHE A 436 -14.98 12.88 -30.19
C PHE A 436 -15.40 12.04 -31.40
N ASP A 437 -16.52 12.39 -32.03
CA ASP A 437 -17.05 11.66 -33.19
C ASP A 437 -16.07 11.64 -34.36
N GLU A 438 -15.36 12.75 -34.60
CA GLU A 438 -14.40 12.89 -35.70
C GLU A 438 -13.07 12.18 -35.44
N GLN A 439 -12.50 12.31 -34.23
CA GLN A 439 -11.12 11.91 -33.95
C GLN A 439 -10.98 10.61 -33.14
N LEU A 440 -11.91 10.31 -32.23
CA LEU A 440 -11.77 9.21 -31.24
C LEU A 440 -12.80 8.09 -31.39
N GLY A 441 -13.92 8.35 -32.07
CA GLY A 441 -15.02 7.40 -32.20
C GLY A 441 -14.61 6.09 -32.90
N ASN A 442 -13.81 6.17 -33.96
CA ASN A 442 -13.35 4.99 -34.68
C ASN A 442 -12.35 4.15 -33.86
N LEU A 443 -11.51 4.83 -33.07
CA LEU A 443 -10.55 4.19 -32.18
C LEU A 443 -11.26 3.39 -31.07
N CYS A 444 -12.34 3.93 -30.51
CA CYS A 444 -13.14 3.21 -29.51
C CYS A 444 -13.74 1.91 -30.06
N MET A 445 -14.08 1.90 -31.35
CA MET A 445 -14.64 0.73 -32.02
C MET A 445 -13.56 -0.29 -32.38
N SER A 446 -12.33 0.13 -32.68
CA SER A 446 -11.24 -0.80 -32.99
C SER A 446 -10.86 -1.66 -31.79
N TRP A 447 -10.92 -1.12 -30.56
CA TRP A 447 -10.62 -1.87 -29.33
C TRP A 447 -11.59 -3.02 -29.03
N LEU A 448 -12.83 -2.98 -29.54
CA LEU A 448 -13.75 -4.11 -29.45
C LEU A 448 -13.25 -5.32 -30.25
N GLY A 449 -12.37 -5.09 -31.22
CA GLY A 449 -11.69 -6.12 -32.00
C GLY A 449 -10.28 -6.45 -31.52
N ASP A 450 -9.81 -5.92 -30.39
CA ASP A 450 -8.44 -6.15 -29.91
C ASP A 450 -8.17 -7.65 -29.69
N THR A 451 -6.93 -8.08 -29.87
CA THR A 451 -6.51 -9.48 -29.63
C THR A 451 -6.62 -9.90 -28.16
N VAL A 452 -6.41 -8.97 -27.22
CA VAL A 452 -6.40 -9.20 -25.77
C VAL A 452 -7.81 -9.04 -25.20
N PHE A 453 -8.27 -10.06 -24.45
CA PHE A 453 -9.60 -10.07 -23.85
C PHE A 453 -9.85 -8.87 -22.93
N SER A 454 -8.91 -8.56 -22.03
CA SER A 454 -9.03 -7.44 -21.09
C SER A 454 -9.21 -6.09 -21.79
N ILE A 455 -8.65 -5.91 -22.98
CA ILE A 455 -8.86 -4.70 -23.78
C ILE A 455 -10.28 -4.63 -24.31
N ARG A 456 -10.79 -5.74 -24.86
CA ARG A 456 -12.18 -5.81 -25.33
C ARG A 456 -13.16 -5.56 -24.18
N GLU A 457 -12.91 -6.15 -23.01
CA GLU A 457 -13.72 -5.91 -21.81
C GLU A 457 -13.70 -4.43 -21.39
N SER A 458 -12.53 -3.82 -21.23
CA SER A 458 -12.41 -2.39 -20.91
C SER A 458 -13.06 -1.50 -21.97
N ALA A 459 -12.98 -1.87 -23.26
CA ALA A 459 -13.65 -1.14 -24.34
C ALA A 459 -15.17 -1.19 -24.19
N THR A 460 -15.76 -2.33 -23.80
CA THR A 460 -17.21 -2.43 -23.55
C THR A 460 -17.67 -1.55 -22.39
N ILE A 461 -16.86 -1.49 -21.31
CA ILE A 461 -17.10 -0.61 -20.16
C ILE A 461 -16.95 0.86 -20.59
N ASN A 462 -15.97 1.17 -21.43
CA ASN A 462 -15.78 2.51 -21.98
C ASN A 462 -17.01 2.97 -22.80
N LEU A 463 -17.59 2.11 -23.65
CA LEU A 463 -18.81 2.44 -24.39
C LEU A 463 -19.99 2.78 -23.46
N LYS A 464 -20.13 2.06 -22.34
CA LYS A 464 -21.14 2.37 -21.32
C LYS A 464 -20.92 3.77 -20.75
N LYS A 465 -19.69 4.08 -20.31
CA LYS A 465 -19.34 5.41 -19.78
C LYS A 465 -19.57 6.52 -20.80
N LEU A 466 -19.21 6.29 -22.07
CA LEU A 466 -19.46 7.25 -23.15
C LEU A 466 -20.95 7.48 -23.41
N THR A 467 -21.77 6.43 -23.27
CA THR A 467 -23.24 6.53 -23.35
C THR A 467 -23.81 7.36 -22.20
N GLU A 468 -23.25 7.24 -21.01
CA GLU A 468 -23.62 8.07 -19.85
C GLU A 468 -23.23 9.55 -20.05
N VAL A 469 -22.09 9.82 -20.72
CA VAL A 469 -21.61 11.18 -21.01
C VAL A 469 -22.40 11.86 -22.15
N PHE A 470 -22.60 11.18 -23.27
CA PHE A 470 -23.22 11.79 -24.47
C PHE A 470 -24.71 11.48 -24.64
N GLY A 471 -25.26 10.59 -23.82
CA GLY A 471 -26.67 10.24 -23.80
C GLY A 471 -27.07 9.13 -24.78
N VAL A 472 -28.27 8.59 -24.54
CA VAL A 472 -28.83 7.43 -25.25
C VAL A 472 -29.06 7.66 -26.74
N ASP A 473 -29.45 8.88 -27.14
CA ASP A 473 -29.69 9.21 -28.55
C ASP A 473 -28.40 9.19 -29.36
N TRP A 474 -27.29 9.61 -28.76
CA TRP A 474 -25.99 9.50 -29.39
C TRP A 474 -25.56 8.04 -29.51
N ALA A 475 -25.69 7.25 -28.44
CA ALA A 475 -25.35 5.82 -28.47
C ALA A 475 -26.17 5.06 -29.53
N LYS A 476 -27.45 5.39 -29.70
CA LYS A 476 -28.32 4.84 -30.77
C LYS A 476 -27.73 5.05 -32.16
N VAL A 477 -27.12 6.21 -32.43
CA VAL A 477 -26.61 6.55 -33.75
C VAL A 477 -25.18 6.06 -33.96
N GLN A 478 -24.30 6.23 -32.97
CA GLN A 478 -22.86 6.04 -33.13
C GLN A 478 -22.35 4.69 -32.62
N ILE A 479 -22.96 4.12 -31.58
CA ILE A 479 -22.48 2.88 -30.94
C ILE A 479 -23.28 1.68 -31.44
N VAL A 480 -24.60 1.69 -31.27
CA VAL A 480 -25.47 0.52 -31.47
C VAL A 480 -25.30 -0.11 -32.86
N PRO A 481 -25.34 0.64 -33.98
CA PRO A 481 -25.22 0.03 -35.31
C PRO A 481 -23.87 -0.66 -35.53
N LYS A 482 -22.78 -0.07 -35.00
CA LYS A 482 -21.42 -0.61 -35.12
C LYS A 482 -21.27 -1.89 -34.29
N VAL A 483 -21.77 -1.89 -33.05
CA VAL A 483 -21.75 -3.06 -32.16
C VAL A 483 -22.57 -4.22 -32.74
N MET A 484 -23.78 -3.94 -33.22
CA MET A 484 -24.65 -4.97 -33.79
C MET A 484 -24.09 -5.52 -35.11
N GLY A 485 -23.44 -4.68 -35.94
CA GLY A 485 -22.79 -5.12 -37.18
C GLY A 485 -21.70 -6.18 -36.97
N MET A 486 -20.95 -6.10 -35.87
CA MET A 486 -19.95 -7.11 -35.50
C MET A 486 -20.55 -8.48 -35.17
N GLY A 487 -21.84 -8.55 -34.83
CA GLY A 487 -22.56 -9.79 -34.55
C GLY A 487 -22.64 -10.73 -35.76
N GLN A 488 -22.45 -10.22 -36.98
CA GLN A 488 -22.45 -11.03 -38.20
C GLN A 488 -21.04 -11.39 -38.68
N HIS A 489 -20.00 -11.01 -37.93
CA HIS A 489 -18.62 -11.18 -38.37
C HIS A 489 -18.20 -12.67 -38.37
N PRO A 490 -17.43 -13.14 -39.37
CA PRO A 490 -17.02 -14.55 -39.48
C PRO A 490 -16.16 -15.03 -38.29
N ASN A 491 -15.29 -14.16 -37.77
CA ASN A 491 -14.52 -14.45 -36.57
C ASN A 491 -15.42 -14.33 -35.32
N TYR A 492 -15.53 -15.45 -34.59
CA TYR A 492 -16.38 -15.60 -33.41
C TYR A 492 -16.05 -14.62 -32.28
N LEU A 493 -14.80 -14.14 -32.18
CA LEU A 493 -14.40 -13.17 -31.15
C LEU A 493 -15.19 -11.87 -31.25
N TYR A 494 -15.47 -11.41 -32.47
CA TYR A 494 -16.28 -10.20 -32.70
C TYR A 494 -17.73 -10.44 -32.29
N ARG A 495 -18.31 -11.60 -32.66
CA ARG A 495 -19.68 -11.95 -32.28
C ARG A 495 -19.84 -12.08 -30.76
N MET A 496 -18.88 -12.72 -30.11
CA MET A 496 -18.79 -12.81 -28.65
C MET A 496 -18.68 -11.42 -28.01
N THR A 497 -17.85 -10.54 -28.57
CA THR A 497 -17.67 -9.17 -28.07
C THR A 497 -18.92 -8.32 -28.28
N THR A 498 -19.69 -8.54 -29.36
CA THR A 498 -21.01 -7.93 -29.54
C THR A 498 -21.93 -8.28 -28.38
N VAL A 499 -22.04 -9.56 -28.02
CA VAL A 499 -22.88 -10.00 -26.91
C VAL A 499 -22.43 -9.36 -25.59
N GLN A 500 -21.12 -9.29 -25.34
CA GLN A 500 -20.56 -8.64 -24.15
C GLN A 500 -20.83 -7.14 -24.12
N ALA A 501 -20.59 -6.43 -25.23
CA ALA A 501 -20.84 -5.01 -25.37
C ALA A 501 -22.30 -4.67 -25.10
N ILE A 502 -23.24 -5.42 -25.69
CA ILE A 502 -24.67 -5.26 -25.46
C ILE A 502 -25.04 -5.53 -24.02
N THR A 503 -24.51 -6.60 -23.42
CA THR A 503 -24.74 -6.92 -22.00
C THR A 503 -24.30 -5.77 -21.09
N THR A 504 -23.16 -5.14 -21.38
CA THR A 504 -22.61 -4.05 -20.58
C THR A 504 -23.33 -2.71 -20.79
N ILE A 505 -23.68 -2.36 -22.04
CA ILE A 505 -24.27 -1.06 -22.39
C ILE A 505 -25.80 -1.01 -22.19
N ALA A 506 -26.49 -2.15 -22.27
CA ALA A 506 -27.95 -2.17 -22.25
C ALA A 506 -28.57 -1.45 -21.04
N PRO A 507 -28.06 -1.56 -19.80
CA PRO A 507 -28.58 -0.80 -18.67
C PRO A 507 -28.56 0.72 -18.84
N SER A 508 -27.69 1.23 -19.72
CA SER A 508 -27.57 2.66 -20.03
C SER A 508 -28.41 3.06 -21.26
N LEU A 509 -29.16 2.15 -21.89
CA LEU A 509 -30.05 2.41 -23.03
C LEU A 509 -31.53 2.41 -22.61
N ASN A 510 -32.40 2.91 -23.48
CA ASN A 510 -33.85 2.83 -23.27
C ASN A 510 -34.47 1.60 -23.97
N LEU A 511 -35.64 1.17 -23.49
CA LEU A 511 -36.35 -0.01 -23.99
C LEU A 511 -36.67 0.09 -25.49
N ALA A 512 -37.00 1.28 -25.99
CA ALA A 512 -37.33 1.49 -27.39
C ALA A 512 -36.16 1.18 -28.32
N ILE A 513 -34.94 1.60 -27.97
CA ILE A 513 -33.72 1.26 -28.72
C ILE A 513 -33.46 -0.25 -28.69
N VAL A 514 -33.61 -0.87 -27.52
CA VAL A 514 -33.39 -2.31 -27.37
C VAL A 514 -34.35 -3.12 -28.23
N GLN A 515 -35.63 -2.74 -28.26
CA GLN A 515 -36.65 -3.39 -29.07
C GLN A 515 -36.43 -3.21 -30.57
N ALA A 516 -36.02 -2.01 -31.00
CA ALA A 516 -35.90 -1.69 -32.41
C ALA A 516 -34.61 -2.25 -33.04
N GLU A 517 -33.47 -2.10 -32.35
CA GLU A 517 -32.14 -2.27 -32.97
C GLU A 517 -31.34 -3.47 -32.43
N ILE A 518 -31.59 -3.89 -31.18
CA ILE A 518 -30.71 -4.84 -30.47
C ILE A 518 -31.31 -6.24 -30.37
N ILE A 519 -32.57 -6.35 -29.97
CA ILE A 519 -33.15 -7.66 -29.63
C ILE A 519 -33.14 -8.60 -30.84
N GLY A 520 -33.55 -8.13 -32.03
CA GLY A 520 -33.61 -8.96 -33.24
C GLY A 520 -32.28 -9.65 -33.56
N PRO A 521 -31.18 -8.91 -33.76
CA PRO A 521 -29.90 -9.54 -34.05
C PRO A 521 -29.31 -10.30 -32.84
N LEU A 522 -29.63 -9.93 -31.59
CA LEU A 522 -29.22 -10.72 -30.42
C LEU A 522 -29.89 -12.11 -30.41
N LEU A 523 -31.17 -12.20 -30.82
CA LEU A 523 -31.85 -13.48 -30.97
C LEU A 523 -31.27 -14.33 -32.11
N GLN A 524 -30.76 -13.72 -33.18
CA GLN A 524 -30.03 -14.46 -34.22
C GLN A 524 -28.75 -15.09 -33.66
N LEU A 525 -28.03 -14.39 -32.79
CA LEU A 525 -26.86 -14.93 -32.10
C LEU A 525 -27.19 -16.05 -31.10
N ALA A 526 -28.46 -16.15 -30.65
CA ALA A 526 -28.90 -17.26 -29.81
C ALA A 526 -28.83 -18.62 -30.53
N GLU A 527 -28.80 -18.60 -31.87
CA GLU A 527 -28.71 -19.78 -32.74
C GLU A 527 -27.27 -20.01 -33.28
N ASP A 528 -26.27 -19.27 -32.79
CA ASP A 528 -24.89 -19.39 -33.26
C ASP A 528 -24.36 -20.84 -33.12
N PRO A 529 -23.61 -21.37 -34.12
CA PRO A 529 -23.05 -22.72 -34.04
C PRO A 529 -22.15 -22.94 -32.81
N ILE A 530 -21.54 -21.88 -32.26
CA ILE A 530 -20.61 -21.94 -31.13
C ILE A 530 -21.38 -21.81 -29.81
N PRO A 531 -21.34 -22.83 -28.93
CA PRO A 531 -22.06 -22.80 -27.64
C PRO A 531 -21.68 -21.62 -26.75
N ASN A 532 -20.40 -21.21 -26.79
CA ASN A 532 -19.91 -20.05 -26.04
C ASN A 532 -20.68 -18.76 -26.36
N ILE A 533 -21.07 -18.55 -27.61
CA ILE A 533 -21.87 -17.39 -27.98
C ILE A 533 -23.28 -17.57 -27.44
N ARG A 534 -23.90 -18.73 -27.67
CA ARG A 534 -25.28 -19.02 -27.24
C ARG A 534 -25.48 -18.84 -25.73
N PHE A 535 -24.57 -19.34 -24.89
CA PHE A 535 -24.73 -19.17 -23.43
C PHE A 535 -24.43 -17.74 -22.96
N ASN A 536 -23.59 -16.97 -23.67
CA ASN A 536 -23.44 -15.55 -23.37
C ASN A 536 -24.66 -14.75 -23.82
N VAL A 537 -25.36 -15.16 -24.89
CA VAL A 537 -26.66 -14.58 -25.24
C VAL A 537 -27.66 -14.82 -24.12
N ALA A 538 -27.72 -16.02 -23.53
CA ALA A 538 -28.56 -16.28 -22.37
C ALA A 538 -28.26 -15.34 -21.19
N LYS A 539 -26.98 -15.08 -20.89
CA LYS A 539 -26.56 -14.09 -19.89
C LYS A 539 -26.97 -12.65 -20.27
N SER A 540 -26.87 -12.29 -21.53
CA SER A 540 -27.27 -10.97 -22.03
C SER A 540 -28.78 -10.77 -21.89
N LEU A 541 -29.57 -11.78 -22.26
CA LEU A 541 -31.02 -11.81 -22.11
C LEU A 541 -31.45 -11.73 -20.64
N GLU A 542 -30.71 -12.35 -19.71
CA GLU A 542 -30.90 -12.19 -18.26
C GLU A 542 -30.75 -10.73 -17.83
N VAL A 543 -29.70 -10.04 -18.31
CA VAL A 543 -29.48 -8.61 -18.02
C VAL A 543 -30.60 -7.76 -18.61
N LEU A 544 -31.02 -8.01 -19.85
CA LEU A 544 -32.13 -7.27 -20.46
C LEU A 544 -33.45 -7.49 -19.69
N ALA A 545 -33.74 -8.72 -19.28
CA ALA A 545 -34.94 -9.05 -18.55
C ALA A 545 -34.99 -8.36 -17.19
N THR A 546 -33.89 -8.41 -16.42
CA THR A 546 -33.80 -7.75 -15.12
C THR A 546 -33.78 -6.22 -15.22
N THR A 547 -33.19 -5.66 -16.28
CA THR A 547 -33.12 -4.21 -16.50
C THR A 547 -34.50 -3.62 -16.82
N TYR A 548 -35.25 -4.27 -17.71
CA TYR A 548 -36.50 -3.71 -18.24
C TYR A 548 -37.77 -4.36 -17.66
N GLY A 549 -37.66 -5.49 -16.98
CA GLY A 549 -38.79 -6.29 -16.49
C GLY A 549 -39.67 -5.62 -15.42
N ASN A 550 -39.27 -4.46 -14.89
CA ASN A 550 -40.03 -3.78 -13.83
C ASN A 550 -41.25 -2.98 -14.35
N THR A 551 -41.30 -2.65 -15.64
CA THR A 551 -42.41 -1.90 -16.24
C THR A 551 -43.40 -2.81 -16.95
N THR A 552 -44.66 -2.39 -17.12
CA THR A 552 -45.66 -3.19 -17.83
C THR A 552 -45.25 -3.49 -19.27
N GLU A 553 -44.76 -2.47 -19.99
CA GLU A 553 -44.25 -2.61 -21.36
C GLU A 553 -43.01 -3.52 -21.41
N GLY A 554 -42.14 -3.42 -20.42
CA GLY A 554 -40.95 -4.26 -20.29
C GLY A 554 -41.27 -5.72 -19.97
N ARG A 555 -42.23 -6.00 -19.08
CA ARG A 555 -42.73 -7.37 -18.85
C ARG A 555 -43.29 -7.99 -20.12
N GLU A 556 -44.07 -7.21 -20.88
CA GLU A 556 -44.61 -7.69 -22.15
C GLU A 556 -43.50 -8.00 -23.17
N PHE A 557 -42.48 -7.14 -23.25
CA PHE A 557 -41.28 -7.36 -24.05
C PHE A 557 -40.53 -8.64 -23.65
N VAL A 558 -40.26 -8.82 -22.35
CA VAL A 558 -39.58 -10.01 -21.83
C VAL A 558 -40.37 -11.26 -22.18
N ARG A 559 -41.68 -11.26 -21.94
CA ARG A 559 -42.56 -12.41 -22.22
C ARG A 559 -42.62 -12.77 -23.70
N LYS A 560 -42.67 -11.76 -24.59
CA LYS A 560 -42.83 -11.98 -26.04
C LYS A 560 -41.51 -12.29 -26.74
N SER A 561 -40.42 -11.64 -26.36
CA SER A 561 -39.17 -11.66 -27.13
C SER A 561 -38.04 -12.45 -26.44
N ILE A 562 -38.01 -12.52 -25.11
CA ILE A 562 -36.90 -13.14 -24.37
C ILE A 562 -37.24 -14.57 -23.92
N VAL A 563 -38.38 -14.75 -23.25
CA VAL A 563 -38.77 -16.05 -22.66
C VAL A 563 -38.80 -17.20 -23.69
N PRO A 564 -39.35 -17.04 -24.91
CA PRO A 564 -39.40 -18.15 -25.88
C PRO A 564 -38.02 -18.67 -26.26
N VAL A 565 -37.05 -17.76 -26.43
CA VAL A 565 -35.68 -18.12 -26.82
C VAL A 565 -34.95 -18.81 -25.66
N LEU A 566 -35.13 -18.34 -24.42
CA LEU A 566 -34.54 -19.01 -23.28
C LEU A 566 -35.14 -20.41 -23.03
N GLU A 567 -36.45 -20.61 -23.24
CA GLU A 567 -37.05 -21.95 -23.18
C GLU A 567 -36.50 -22.89 -24.26
N GLN A 568 -36.26 -22.37 -25.47
CA GLN A 568 -35.57 -23.13 -26.52
C GLN A 568 -34.13 -23.50 -26.10
N GLN A 569 -33.34 -22.54 -25.61
CA GLN A 569 -31.95 -22.77 -25.17
C GLN A 569 -31.83 -23.69 -23.95
N LYS A 570 -32.88 -23.80 -23.12
CA LYS A 570 -32.94 -24.77 -22.02
C LYS A 570 -32.94 -26.22 -22.51
N THR A 571 -33.29 -26.44 -23.77
CA THR A 571 -33.21 -27.76 -24.45
C THR A 571 -31.99 -27.92 -25.35
N ASP A 572 -31.03 -26.98 -25.29
CA ASP A 572 -29.80 -27.03 -26.10
C ASP A 572 -28.97 -28.29 -25.80
N SER A 573 -28.23 -28.76 -26.81
CA SER A 573 -27.26 -29.86 -26.68
C SER A 573 -26.14 -29.59 -25.67
N ASP A 574 -25.73 -28.34 -25.49
CA ASP A 574 -24.62 -27.92 -24.63
C ASP A 574 -25.07 -27.67 -23.18
N ALA A 575 -24.30 -28.16 -22.21
CA ALA A 575 -24.67 -28.07 -20.79
C ALA A 575 -24.64 -26.65 -20.22
N ASP A 576 -23.69 -25.82 -20.65
CA ASP A 576 -23.55 -24.44 -20.18
C ASP A 576 -24.69 -23.58 -20.73
N VAL A 577 -25.06 -23.79 -22.00
CA VAL A 577 -26.22 -23.11 -22.60
C VAL A 577 -27.49 -23.43 -21.81
N ARG A 578 -27.75 -24.71 -21.50
CA ARG A 578 -28.90 -25.11 -20.69
C ARG A 578 -28.88 -24.48 -19.29
N TYR A 579 -27.72 -24.48 -18.63
CA TYR A 579 -27.56 -23.93 -17.29
C TYR A 579 -27.85 -22.41 -17.26
N PHE A 580 -27.21 -21.64 -18.13
CA PHE A 580 -27.39 -20.19 -18.16
C PHE A 580 -28.79 -19.79 -18.65
N ALA A 581 -29.40 -20.55 -19.58
CA ALA A 581 -30.78 -20.31 -20.00
C ALA A 581 -31.79 -20.56 -18.87
N ALA A 582 -31.64 -21.66 -18.13
CA ALA A 582 -32.50 -21.98 -16.98
C ALA A 582 -32.39 -20.90 -15.88
N ARG A 583 -31.16 -20.44 -15.60
CA ARG A 583 -30.92 -19.35 -14.64
C ARG A 583 -31.55 -18.03 -15.10
N ALA A 584 -31.41 -17.70 -16.37
CA ALA A 584 -31.99 -16.50 -16.96
C ALA A 584 -33.53 -16.51 -16.90
N LEU A 585 -34.16 -17.66 -17.19
CA LEU A 585 -35.61 -17.85 -17.09
C LEU A 585 -36.14 -17.64 -15.68
N GLN A 586 -35.42 -18.17 -14.68
CA GLN A 586 -35.81 -18.01 -13.28
C GLN A 586 -35.88 -16.53 -12.89
N LYS A 587 -34.88 -15.73 -13.29
CA LYS A 587 -34.87 -14.29 -13.04
C LYS A 587 -35.93 -13.55 -13.83
N ALA A 588 -36.05 -13.84 -15.13
CA ALA A 588 -37.08 -13.23 -15.99
C ALA A 588 -38.51 -13.51 -15.51
N SER A 589 -38.73 -14.64 -14.82
CA SER A 589 -40.05 -15.04 -14.28
C SER A 589 -40.31 -14.51 -12.86
N ALA A 590 -39.27 -14.30 -12.05
CA ALA A 590 -39.39 -13.73 -10.71
C ALA A 590 -39.94 -12.29 -10.76
N ASP A 591 -39.51 -11.49 -11.75
CA ASP A 591 -39.96 -10.11 -11.95
C ASP A 591 -41.37 -10.01 -12.60
N MET A 592 -41.96 -11.14 -13.03
CA MET A 592 -43.35 -11.18 -13.54
C MET A 592 -44.40 -11.51 -12.47
N LEU A 593 -43.97 -11.94 -11.28
CA LEU A 593 -44.84 -12.36 -10.17
C LEU A 593 -44.90 -11.34 -9.01
N GLY A 594 -44.12 -10.26 -9.07
CA GLY A 594 -44.23 -9.07 -8.22
C GLY A 594 -44.78 -7.88 -9.00
#